data_AF-A0A8I1R720-F1
#
_entry.id   AF-A0A8I1R720-F1
#
_cell.length_a   1.000
_cell.length_b   1.000
_cell.length_c   1.000
_cell.angle_alpha   90.00
_cell.angle_beta   90.00
_cell.angle_gamma   90.00
#
_symmetry.space_group_name_H-M   'P 1'
#
loop_
_entity.id
_entity.type
_entity.pdbx_description
1 polymer ?
#
loop_
_entity_poly.entity_id
_entity_poly.type
_entity_poly.pdbx_seq_one_letter_code
_entity_poly.pdbx_strand_id
1 'polypeptide(L)'
;MRVPAAALVALLALSPAAALAQQRPASPAKPAQSAKPPEPAPPEPDGPPYEPQLLQLAEIMGSLAYLRTLCGGKEAQDWRDRMAALIEAEGRTPQRRDRLTAAFNRGFRAYSLTHRACTDASQEAASRLADQGGQLSRALAGRYGG
;
A
#
# COMPACT_ATOMS: atom_id res chain seq x y z
N MET A 1 38.99 59.39 -6.70
CA MET A 1 39.19 60.08 -5.40
C MET A 1 39.31 59.03 -4.31
N ARG A 2 40.21 59.26 -3.33
CA ARG A 2 40.60 58.34 -2.25
C ARG A 2 39.69 58.45 -1.02
N VAL A 3 39.67 57.33 -0.27
CA VAL A 3 39.11 56.90 1.05
C VAL A 3 38.90 57.99 2.15
N PRO A 4 38.08 57.76 3.22
CA PRO A 4 38.50 56.89 4.35
C PRO A 4 37.42 55.99 4.98
N ALA A 5 37.94 55.00 5.71
CA ALA A 5 37.25 54.07 6.58
C ALA A 5 36.79 54.73 7.90
N ALA A 6 35.74 54.19 8.51
CA ALA A 6 35.55 54.22 9.96
C ALA A 6 34.71 53.00 10.38
N ALA A 7 35.35 52.10 11.12
CA ALA A 7 34.74 51.00 11.85
C ALA A 7 34.21 51.52 13.20
N LEU A 8 33.09 50.99 13.71
CA LEU A 8 32.82 50.84 15.15
C LEU A 8 31.55 50.00 15.42
N VAL A 9 31.80 48.70 15.63
CA VAL A 9 31.38 47.82 16.74
C VAL A 9 30.07 48.10 17.51
N ALA A 10 29.32 46.99 17.65
CA ALA A 10 28.40 46.57 18.72
C ALA A 10 26.98 47.15 18.78
N LEU A 11 26.00 46.25 18.70
CA LEU A 11 25.30 45.74 19.90
C LEU A 11 24.43 44.54 19.51
N LEU A 12 24.76 43.37 20.08
CA LEU A 12 23.92 42.17 20.11
C LEU A 12 22.65 42.49 20.89
N ALA A 13 21.55 42.75 20.20
CA ALA A 13 20.21 42.73 20.79
C ALA A 13 19.56 41.38 20.47
N LEU A 14 19.82 40.39 21.33
CA LEU A 14 19.04 39.16 21.41
C LEU A 14 17.60 39.54 21.80
N SER A 15 16.70 39.58 20.81
CA SER A 15 15.26 39.70 21.05
C SER A 15 14.64 38.31 20.89
N PRO A 16 14.20 37.64 21.96
CA PRO A 16 13.40 36.43 21.81
C PRO A 16 12.03 36.87 21.30
N ALA A 17 11.74 36.57 20.04
CA ALA A 17 10.38 36.62 19.54
C ALA A 17 9.55 35.66 20.40
N ALA A 18 8.64 36.24 21.18
CA ALA A 18 7.66 35.53 21.97
C ALA A 18 6.97 34.50 21.08
N ALA A 19 7.28 33.22 21.32
CA ALA A 19 6.46 32.13 20.85
C ALA A 19 5.09 32.29 21.52
N LEU A 20 4.12 32.86 20.81
CA LEU A 20 2.72 32.62 21.13
C LEU A 20 2.47 31.13 20.91
N ALA A 21 2.71 30.35 21.96
CA ALA A 21 2.11 29.06 22.16
C ALA A 21 0.59 29.30 22.20
N GLN A 22 -0.06 29.19 21.05
CA GLN A 22 -1.50 29.10 20.95
C GLN A 22 -1.89 27.76 21.58
N GLN A 23 -2.09 27.77 22.90
CA GLN A 23 -2.75 26.69 23.63
C GLN A 23 -4.14 26.52 23.04
N ARG A 24 -4.28 25.55 22.12
CA ARG A 24 -5.59 25.06 21.74
C ARG A 24 -6.21 24.49 23.02
N PRO A 25 -7.40 24.95 23.44
CA PRO A 25 -8.09 24.30 24.54
C PRO A 25 -8.28 22.83 24.18
N ALA A 26 -7.80 21.95 25.05
CA ALA A 26 -8.12 20.54 24.97
C ALA A 26 -9.65 20.43 24.98
N SER A 27 -10.23 20.03 23.85
CA SER A 27 -11.64 19.66 23.82
C SER A 27 -11.83 18.52 24.82
N PRO A 28 -12.84 18.56 25.69
CA PRO A 28 -13.13 17.43 26.57
C PRO A 28 -13.37 16.22 25.68
N ALA A 29 -12.53 15.20 25.84
CA ALA A 29 -12.71 13.92 25.16
C ALA A 29 -14.10 13.41 25.51
N LYS A 30 -14.99 13.36 24.51
CA LYS A 30 -16.21 12.56 24.62
C LYS A 30 -15.77 11.16 25.03
N PRO A 31 -16.40 10.53 26.05
CA PRO A 31 -16.07 9.18 26.44
C PRO A 31 -16.04 8.30 25.20
N ALA A 32 -14.90 7.65 24.96
CA ALA A 32 -14.82 6.60 23.98
C ALA A 32 -15.93 5.61 24.31
N GLN A 33 -16.98 5.61 23.48
CA GLN A 33 -18.01 4.61 23.54
C GLN A 33 -17.27 3.28 23.44
N SER A 34 -17.39 2.48 24.50
CA SER A 34 -16.88 1.13 24.56
C SER A 34 -17.33 0.41 23.30
N ALA A 35 -16.44 0.29 22.32
CA ALA A 35 -16.70 -0.49 21.13
C ALA A 35 -16.84 -1.92 21.64
N LYS A 36 -18.08 -2.42 21.68
CA LYS A 36 -18.37 -3.83 21.89
C LYS A 36 -17.43 -4.59 20.92
N PRO A 37 -16.64 -5.57 21.40
CA PRO A 37 -15.82 -6.39 20.52
C PRO A 37 -16.69 -6.87 19.34
N PRO A 38 -16.23 -6.74 18.08
CA PRO A 38 -17.03 -7.17 16.95
C PRO A 38 -17.41 -8.62 17.17
N GLU A 39 -18.72 -8.87 17.22
CA GLU A 39 -19.24 -10.22 17.34
C GLU A 39 -18.71 -11.03 16.14
N PRO A 40 -18.14 -12.23 16.35
CA PRO A 40 -17.55 -12.97 15.26
C PRO A 40 -18.61 -13.20 14.19
N ALA A 41 -18.30 -12.78 12.96
CA ALA A 41 -19.19 -12.99 11.84
C ALA A 41 -19.49 -14.49 11.71
N PRO A 42 -20.74 -14.88 11.37
CA PRO A 42 -21.09 -16.27 11.11
C PRO A 42 -20.09 -16.88 10.11
N PRO A 43 -19.73 -18.18 10.26
CA PRO A 43 -18.86 -18.84 9.30
C PRO A 43 -19.51 -18.75 7.92
N GLU A 44 -18.77 -18.17 6.95
CA GLU A 44 -19.22 -18.14 5.58
C GLU A 44 -19.28 -19.57 5.01
N PRO A 45 -20.24 -19.86 4.11
CA PRO A 45 -20.23 -21.10 3.34
C PRO A 45 -18.87 -21.31 2.66
N ASP A 46 -18.53 -22.57 2.41
CA ASP A 46 -17.35 -22.90 1.62
C ASP A 46 -17.37 -22.11 0.31
N GLY A 47 -16.26 -21.40 0.07
CA GLY A 47 -16.11 -20.53 -1.10
C GLY A 47 -16.15 -21.33 -2.41
N PRO A 48 -16.17 -20.65 -3.56
CA PRO A 48 -16.12 -21.35 -4.84
C PRO A 48 -14.85 -22.24 -4.91
N PRO A 49 -14.89 -23.37 -5.64
CA PRO A 49 -13.75 -24.28 -5.75
C PRO A 49 -12.47 -23.63 -6.28
N TYR A 50 -12.58 -22.48 -6.95
CA TYR A 50 -11.48 -21.71 -7.52
C TYR A 50 -10.93 -20.62 -6.58
N GLU A 51 -11.50 -20.43 -5.39
CA GLU A 51 -11.08 -19.41 -4.44
C GLU A 51 -9.58 -19.49 -4.10
N PRO A 52 -8.96 -20.66 -3.88
CA PRO A 52 -7.53 -20.73 -3.62
C PRO A 52 -6.68 -20.14 -4.76
N GLN A 53 -7.07 -20.40 -6.02
CA GLN A 53 -6.41 -19.86 -7.20
C GLN A 53 -6.60 -18.33 -7.30
N LEU A 54 -7.75 -17.79 -6.92
CA LEU A 54 -7.96 -16.33 -6.85
C LEU A 54 -7.08 -15.67 -5.79
N LEU A 55 -6.95 -16.29 -4.62
CA LEU A 55 -6.08 -15.78 -3.56
C LEU A 55 -4.61 -15.82 -4.00
N GLN A 56 -4.19 -16.89 -4.69
CA GLN A 56 -2.84 -16.95 -5.27
C GLN A 56 -2.62 -15.88 -6.35
N LEU A 57 -3.62 -15.63 -7.22
CA LEU A 57 -3.55 -14.58 -8.23
C LEU A 57 -3.42 -13.20 -7.58
N ALA A 58 -4.24 -12.91 -6.57
CA ALA A 58 -4.19 -11.67 -5.81
C ALA A 58 -2.81 -11.46 -5.16
N GLU A 59 -2.23 -12.51 -4.59
CA GLU A 59 -0.89 -12.46 -3.99
C GLU A 59 0.19 -12.13 -5.03
N ILE A 60 0.17 -12.79 -6.21
CA ILE A 60 1.07 -12.50 -7.32
C ILE A 60 0.94 -11.05 -7.79
N MET A 61 -0.29 -10.53 -7.90
CA MET A 61 -0.54 -9.14 -8.27
C MET A 61 0.02 -8.15 -7.25
N GLY A 62 -0.04 -8.50 -5.96
CA GLY A 62 0.58 -7.73 -4.88
C GLY A 62 2.10 -7.66 -5.01
N SER A 63 2.74 -8.79 -5.27
CA SER A 63 4.19 -8.86 -5.50
C SER A 63 4.62 -8.07 -6.74
N LEU A 64 3.86 -8.16 -7.83
CA LEU A 64 4.09 -7.38 -9.05
C LEU A 64 3.95 -5.88 -8.82
N ALA A 65 2.92 -5.46 -8.09
CA ALA A 65 2.72 -4.06 -7.75
C ALA A 65 3.94 -3.50 -7.00
N TYR A 66 4.50 -4.24 -6.04
CA TYR A 66 5.71 -3.83 -5.33
C TYR A 66 6.91 -3.71 -6.28
N LEU A 67 7.25 -4.79 -6.99
CA LEU A 67 8.44 -4.84 -7.84
C LEU A 67 8.41 -3.81 -8.98
N ARG A 68 7.25 -3.59 -9.59
CA ARG A 68 7.09 -2.60 -10.67
C ARG A 68 7.19 -1.17 -10.15
N THR A 69 6.68 -0.90 -8.95
CA THR A 69 6.88 0.38 -8.27
C THR A 69 8.36 0.60 -7.98
N LEU A 70 9.05 -0.40 -7.42
CA LEU A 70 10.46 -0.34 -7.08
C LEU A 70 11.36 -0.04 -8.29
N CYS A 71 11.00 -0.56 -9.47
CA CYS A 71 11.73 -0.37 -10.72
C CYS A 71 11.26 0.82 -11.56
N GLY A 72 10.33 1.66 -11.07
CA GLY A 72 9.85 2.85 -11.80
C GLY A 72 9.07 2.51 -13.07
N GLY A 73 8.47 1.33 -13.15
CA GLY A 73 7.65 0.91 -14.29
C GLY A 73 6.34 1.68 -14.34
N LYS A 74 5.95 2.17 -15.53
CA LYS A 74 4.67 2.86 -15.79
C LYS A 74 3.46 2.00 -15.35
N GLU A 75 3.61 0.68 -15.47
CA GLU A 75 2.62 -0.35 -15.10
C GLU A 75 2.38 -0.50 -13.59
N ALA A 76 3.11 0.21 -12.73
CA ALA A 76 2.96 0.07 -11.28
C ALA A 76 1.53 0.37 -10.81
N GLN A 77 0.90 1.40 -11.41
CA GLN A 77 -0.49 1.75 -11.14
C GLN A 77 -1.45 0.69 -11.68
N ASP A 78 -1.17 0.13 -12.86
CA ASP A 78 -2.03 -0.85 -13.52
C ASP A 78 -2.27 -2.09 -12.66
N TRP A 79 -1.31 -2.51 -11.83
CA TRP A 79 -1.51 -3.65 -10.92
C TRP A 79 -2.51 -3.36 -9.82
N ARG A 80 -2.60 -2.11 -9.34
CA ARG A 80 -3.58 -1.70 -8.34
C ARG A 80 -4.97 -1.67 -8.96
N ASP A 81 -5.08 -1.17 -10.19
CA ASP A 81 -6.34 -1.11 -10.93
C ASP A 81 -6.83 -2.51 -11.30
N ARG A 82 -5.94 -3.40 -11.74
CA ARG A 82 -6.24 -4.82 -11.96
C ARG A 82 -6.73 -5.49 -10.67
N MET A 83 -6.13 -5.18 -9.51
CA MET A 83 -6.58 -5.73 -8.23
C MET A 83 -7.97 -5.20 -7.86
N ALA A 84 -8.24 -3.91 -8.11
CA ALA A 84 -9.57 -3.34 -7.90
C ALA A 84 -10.62 -4.04 -8.77
N ALA A 85 -10.30 -4.30 -10.05
CA ALA A 85 -11.18 -5.06 -10.95
C ALA A 85 -11.41 -6.50 -10.46
N LEU A 86 -10.38 -7.18 -9.93
CA LEU A 86 -10.54 -8.51 -9.34
C LEU A 86 -11.46 -8.49 -8.11
N ILE A 87 -11.29 -7.50 -7.22
CA ILE A 87 -12.13 -7.34 -6.03
C ILE A 87 -13.58 -7.04 -6.43
N GLU A 88 -13.80 -6.23 -7.46
CA GLU A 88 -15.14 -5.93 -7.95
C GLU A 88 -15.83 -7.17 -8.52
N ALA A 89 -15.11 -7.97 -9.32
CA ALA A 89 -15.65 -9.18 -9.92
C ALA A 89 -15.92 -10.29 -8.89
N GLU A 90 -14.99 -10.50 -7.95
CA GLU A 90 -14.99 -11.69 -7.09
C GLU A 90 -15.34 -11.39 -5.62
N GLY A 91 -15.17 -10.16 -5.18
CA GLY A 91 -15.41 -9.71 -3.81
C GLY A 91 -16.89 -9.50 -3.47
N ARG A 92 -17.75 -10.48 -3.78
CA ARG A 92 -19.21 -10.41 -3.58
C ARG A 92 -19.66 -10.19 -2.14
N THR A 93 -18.79 -10.48 -1.17
CA THR A 93 -19.04 -10.25 0.27
C THR A 93 -17.86 -9.48 0.89
N PRO A 94 -18.08 -8.71 1.98
CA PRO A 94 -16.99 -8.02 2.68
C PRO A 94 -15.83 -8.95 3.03
N GLN A 95 -16.14 -10.15 3.53
CA GLN A 95 -15.16 -11.16 3.91
C GLN A 95 -14.35 -11.67 2.70
N ARG A 96 -14.95 -11.88 1.53
CA ARG A 96 -14.19 -12.23 0.30
C ARG A 96 -13.29 -11.07 -0.15
N ARG A 97 -13.79 -9.82 -0.09
CA ARG A 97 -12.96 -8.63 -0.38
C ARG A 97 -11.75 -8.54 0.55
N ASP A 98 -11.95 -8.81 1.83
CA ASP A 98 -10.89 -8.79 2.84
C ASP A 98 -9.85 -9.89 2.58
N ARG A 99 -10.29 -11.10 2.22
CA ARG A 99 -9.40 -12.21 1.88
C ARG A 99 -8.53 -11.90 0.65
N LEU A 100 -9.13 -11.39 -0.42
CA LEU A 100 -8.42 -10.96 -1.63
C LEU A 100 -7.43 -9.83 -1.33
N THR A 101 -7.87 -8.81 -0.57
CA THR A 101 -7.03 -7.69 -0.15
C THR A 101 -5.86 -8.15 0.73
N ALA A 102 -6.12 -9.07 1.66
CA ALA A 102 -5.09 -9.65 2.51
C ALA A 102 -4.06 -10.42 1.69
N ALA A 103 -4.49 -11.19 0.68
CA ALA A 103 -3.59 -11.91 -0.22
C ALA A 103 -2.68 -10.96 -1.01
N PHE A 104 -3.27 -9.93 -1.63
CA PHE A 104 -2.50 -8.87 -2.29
C PHE A 104 -1.46 -8.25 -1.35
N ASN A 105 -1.88 -7.87 -0.15
CA ASN A 105 -0.99 -7.23 0.82
C ASN A 105 0.11 -8.18 1.33
N ARG A 106 -0.14 -9.48 1.43
CA ARG A 106 0.89 -10.49 1.73
C ARG A 106 1.96 -10.50 0.63
N GLY A 107 1.56 -10.61 -0.63
CA GLY A 107 2.50 -10.64 -1.76
C GLY A 107 3.32 -9.37 -1.90
N PHE A 108 2.69 -8.21 -1.69
CA PHE A 108 3.38 -6.92 -1.68
C PHE A 108 4.45 -6.86 -0.59
N ARG A 109 4.09 -7.25 0.64
CA ARG A 109 5.03 -7.25 1.77
C ARG A 109 6.16 -8.26 1.58
N ALA A 110 5.86 -9.46 1.07
CA ALA A 110 6.86 -10.52 0.89
C ALA A 110 8.07 -10.04 0.08
N TYR A 111 7.84 -9.42 -1.08
CA TYR A 111 8.92 -8.90 -1.92
C TYR A 111 9.55 -7.63 -1.37
N SER A 112 8.80 -6.83 -0.59
CA SER A 112 9.38 -5.68 0.08
C SER A 112 10.45 -6.04 1.10
N LEU A 113 10.43 -7.26 1.66
CA LEU A 113 11.41 -7.67 2.67
C LEU A 113 12.81 -7.86 2.06
N THR A 114 12.88 -8.41 0.85
CA THR A 114 14.13 -8.87 0.22
C THR A 114 14.61 -7.99 -0.93
N HIS A 115 13.72 -7.24 -1.59
CA HIS A 115 14.08 -6.32 -2.67
C HIS A 115 13.99 -4.88 -2.16
N ARG A 116 15.11 -4.15 -2.13
CA ARG A 116 15.17 -2.76 -1.62
C ARG A 116 15.60 -1.73 -2.68
N ALA A 117 16.12 -2.19 -3.80
CA ALA A 117 16.49 -1.41 -4.96
C ALA A 117 16.12 -2.18 -6.22
N CYS A 118 15.90 -1.48 -7.33
CA CYS A 118 15.72 -2.15 -8.60
C CYS A 118 17.05 -2.78 -9.04
N THR A 119 17.08 -4.10 -9.14
CA THR A 119 18.21 -4.91 -9.59
C THR A 119 17.76 -5.87 -10.69
N ASP A 120 18.68 -6.51 -11.40
CA ASP A 120 18.35 -7.52 -12.40
C ASP A 120 17.53 -8.67 -11.80
N ALA A 121 17.87 -9.12 -10.59
CA ALA A 121 17.09 -10.11 -9.86
C ALA A 121 15.64 -9.65 -9.57
N SER A 122 15.45 -8.35 -9.30
CA SER A 122 14.11 -7.77 -9.06
C SER A 122 13.28 -7.75 -10.34
N GLN A 123 13.90 -7.40 -11.47
CA GLN A 123 13.27 -7.39 -12.78
C GLN A 123 12.92 -8.81 -13.25
N GLU A 124 13.84 -9.75 -13.06
CA GLU A 124 13.63 -11.16 -13.38
C GLU A 124 12.49 -11.77 -12.55
N ALA A 125 12.44 -11.48 -11.24
CA ALA A 125 11.34 -11.88 -10.38
C ALA A 125 10.00 -11.30 -10.87
N ALA A 126 9.97 -10.03 -11.28
CA ALA A 126 8.77 -9.41 -11.83
C ALA A 126 8.32 -10.05 -13.16
N SER A 127 9.26 -10.46 -14.01
CA SER A 127 8.93 -11.19 -15.25
C SER A 127 8.31 -12.55 -14.94
N ARG A 128 8.95 -13.35 -14.08
CA ARG A 128 8.46 -14.68 -13.69
C ARG A 128 7.06 -14.63 -13.07
N LEU A 129 6.82 -13.66 -12.18
CA LEU A 129 5.51 -13.47 -11.55
C LEU A 129 4.45 -13.04 -12.58
N ALA A 130 4.80 -12.22 -13.57
CA ALA A 130 3.87 -11.81 -14.61
C ALA A 130 3.45 -13.02 -15.47
N ASP A 131 4.42 -13.89 -15.82
CA ASP A 131 4.13 -15.13 -16.55
C ASP A 131 3.24 -16.08 -15.74
N GLN A 132 3.56 -16.27 -14.46
CA GLN A 132 2.77 -17.12 -13.56
C GLN A 132 1.36 -16.58 -13.37
N GLY A 133 1.21 -15.28 -13.11
CA GLY A 133 -0.09 -14.62 -12.95
C GLY A 133 -0.92 -14.69 -14.23
N GLY A 134 -0.30 -14.49 -15.39
CA GLY A 134 -0.96 -14.63 -16.69
C GLY A 134 -1.44 -16.05 -16.97
N GLN A 135 -0.65 -17.07 -16.65
CA GLN A 135 -1.06 -18.47 -16.77
C GLN A 135 -2.23 -18.80 -15.84
N LEU A 136 -2.16 -18.36 -14.57
CA LEU A 136 -3.20 -18.60 -13.58
C LEU A 136 -4.51 -17.91 -13.96
N SER A 137 -4.44 -16.65 -14.43
CA SER A 137 -5.61 -15.90 -14.91
C SER A 137 -6.27 -16.58 -16.10
N ARG A 138 -5.50 -17.03 -17.10
CA ARG A 138 -6.05 -17.80 -18.25
C ARG A 138 -6.65 -19.14 -17.82
N ALA A 139 -6.03 -19.84 -16.88
CA ALA A 139 -6.54 -21.11 -16.37
C ALA A 139 -7.88 -20.92 -15.62
N LEU A 140 -8.00 -19.85 -14.84
CA LEU A 140 -9.25 -19.45 -14.18
C LEU A 140 -10.33 -19.12 -15.21
N ALA A 141 -10.03 -18.23 -16.16
CA ALA A 141 -10.98 -17.84 -17.20
C ALA A 141 -11.43 -19.03 -18.06
N GLY A 142 -10.50 -19.89 -18.49
CA GLY A 142 -10.82 -21.05 -19.34
C GLY A 142 -11.64 -22.13 -18.64
N ARG A 143 -11.63 -22.18 -17.30
CA ARG A 143 -12.38 -23.18 -16.52
C ARG A 143 -13.66 -22.65 -15.89
N TYR A 144 -13.69 -21.36 -15.57
CA TYR A 144 -14.74 -20.74 -14.76
C TYR A 144 -15.28 -19.42 -15.34
N GLY A 145 -14.69 -18.90 -16.42
CA GLY A 145 -15.21 -17.74 -17.16
C GLY A 145 -16.26 -18.21 -18.16
N GLY A 146 -17.53 -18.13 -17.76
CA GLY A 146 -18.68 -18.38 -18.63
C GLY A 146 -18.89 -17.30 -19.68
#